data_AF-A0A1Q3C6A3-F1
#
_entry.id   AF-A0A1Q3C6A3-F1
#
_cell.length_a   1.000
_cell.length_b   1.000
_cell.length_c   1.000
_cell.angle_alpha   90.00
_cell.angle_beta   90.00
_cell.angle_gamma   90.00
#
_symmetry.space_group_name_H-M   'P 1'
#
loop_
_entity.id
_entity.type
_entity.pdbx_description
1 polymer ?
#
loop_
_entity_poly.entity_id
_entity_poly.type
_entity_poly.pdbx_seq_one_letter_code
_entity_poly.pdbx_strand_id
1 'polypeptide(L)'
;IINSLKNLGKSYYNQELVRKILRCLPKSWTPKVTAIEEAKDLSTLPLEQLLGSLMTHETTMKNHENVEVKKKKSIALKASKEETLKKFPHNVESSKKEEPTCYECKKPGHFKSDCPNLKKKEKAKSKKKKDFVATWDDSDPSSSKEESDEEVANIAFMAIEEENEDEVNFTFDELQNAYENLFNEYENVCLKNKSLKKNIISISKELKILKSENSKYMNEIESLKSKNSFYMNEIEILNVSSKLSIDSMEENEKLKIEIDALKKSFSTFSNSSAKLDNLLGLQRCVFDKAVLGYEEMKNVKQFKNFFVKKN
;
A
#
# COMPACT_ATOMS: atom_id res chain seq x y z
N ILE A 1 -20.41 -4.33 -17.75
CA ILE A 1 -20.61 -3.46 -18.94
C ILE A 1 -20.09 -4.13 -20.22
N ILE A 2 -18.81 -4.55 -20.28
CA ILE A 2 -18.27 -5.21 -21.50
C ILE A 2 -18.97 -6.54 -21.80
N ASN A 3 -19.20 -7.39 -20.79
CA ASN A 3 -19.96 -8.64 -20.96
C ASN A 3 -21.43 -8.41 -21.35
N SER A 4 -22.06 -7.35 -20.83
CA SER A 4 -23.44 -7.00 -21.19
C SER A 4 -23.56 -6.39 -22.60
N LEU A 5 -22.53 -5.71 -23.10
CA LEU A 5 -22.48 -5.18 -24.47
C LEU A 5 -22.20 -6.26 -25.52
N LYS A 6 -21.44 -7.31 -25.17
CA LYS A 6 -21.19 -8.47 -26.05
C LYS A 6 -22.48 -9.24 -26.35
N ASN A 7 -23.39 -9.32 -25.38
CA ASN A 7 -24.72 -9.93 -25.54
C ASN A 7 -25.68 -9.10 -26.43
N LEU A 8 -25.35 -7.85 -26.73
CA LEU A 8 -26.11 -6.96 -27.62
C LEU A 8 -25.56 -6.95 -29.07
N GLY A 9 -24.71 -7.92 -29.42
CA GLY A 9 -24.18 -8.10 -30.79
C GLY A 9 -23.08 -7.13 -31.19
N LYS A 10 -22.56 -6.30 -30.27
CA LYS A 10 -21.45 -5.39 -30.55
C LYS A 10 -20.13 -6.00 -30.06
N SER A 11 -19.35 -6.57 -30.98
CA SER A 11 -17.98 -6.99 -30.71
C SER A 11 -17.03 -5.79 -30.77
N TYR A 12 -16.32 -5.52 -29.67
CA TYR A 12 -15.28 -4.49 -29.62
C TYR A 12 -13.91 -5.14 -29.78
N TYR A 13 -13.11 -4.63 -30.72
CA TYR A 13 -11.72 -5.04 -30.86
C TYR A 13 -10.85 -4.38 -29.78
N ASN A 14 -9.76 -5.01 -29.37
CA ASN A 14 -8.89 -4.54 -28.27
C ASN A 14 -8.47 -3.07 -28.44
N GLN A 15 -8.17 -2.65 -29.67
CA GLN A 15 -7.81 -1.27 -30.00
C GLN A 15 -8.89 -0.24 -29.63
N GLU A 16 -10.16 -0.59 -29.85
CA GLU A 16 -11.29 0.30 -29.53
C GLU A 16 -11.53 0.38 -28.02
N LEU A 17 -11.35 -0.74 -27.31
CA LEU A 17 -11.46 -0.80 -25.86
C LEU A 17 -10.38 0.06 -25.20
N VAL A 18 -9.12 -0.08 -25.64
CA VAL A 18 -7.99 0.71 -25.14
C VAL A 18 -8.23 2.20 -25.39
N ARG A 19 -8.64 2.60 -26.60
CA ARG A 19 -8.96 4.01 -26.91
C ARG A 19 -10.10 4.57 -26.07
N LYS A 20 -11.16 3.78 -25.86
CA LYS A 20 -12.28 4.21 -25.01
C LYS A 20 -11.85 4.40 -23.56
N ILE A 21 -11.04 3.49 -23.02
CA ILE A 21 -10.50 3.60 -21.67
C ILE A 21 -9.64 4.85 -21.54
N LEU A 22 -8.72 5.11 -22.48
CA LEU A 22 -7.85 6.29 -22.46
C LEU A 22 -8.65 7.61 -22.55
N ARG A 23 -9.70 7.67 -23.37
CA ARG A 23 -10.59 8.85 -23.46
C ARG A 23 -11.40 9.14 -22.19
N CYS A 24 -11.64 8.12 -21.37
CA CYS A 24 -12.37 8.27 -20.11
C CYS A 24 -11.49 8.77 -18.96
N LEU A 25 -10.17 8.93 -19.16
CA LEU A 25 -9.27 9.40 -18.11
C LEU A 25 -9.35 10.92 -17.90
N PRO A 26 -9.13 11.43 -16.68
CA PRO A 26 -9.14 12.87 -16.39
C PRO A 26 -8.04 13.64 -17.16
N LYS A 27 -8.24 14.96 -17.36
CA LYS A 27 -7.25 15.82 -18.03
C LYS A 27 -5.86 15.81 -17.39
N SER A 28 -5.74 15.48 -16.10
CA SER A 28 -4.43 15.33 -15.42
C SER A 28 -3.60 14.14 -15.91
N TRP A 29 -4.21 13.22 -16.68
CA TRP A 29 -3.56 12.04 -17.24
C TRP A 29 -3.10 12.23 -18.68
N THR A 30 -3.33 13.41 -19.29
CA THR A 30 -2.97 13.67 -20.69
C THR A 30 -1.51 13.36 -21.03
N PRO A 31 -0.48 13.68 -20.20
CA PRO A 31 0.90 13.35 -20.55
C PRO A 31 1.14 11.83 -20.59
N LYS A 32 0.44 11.08 -19.72
CA LYS A 32 0.54 9.62 -19.67
C LYS A 32 -0.21 8.96 -20.82
N VAL A 33 -1.35 9.50 -21.22
CA VAL A 33 -2.11 9.05 -22.39
C VAL A 33 -1.30 9.25 -23.66
N THR A 34 -0.74 10.44 -23.88
CA THR A 34 0.10 10.74 -25.05
C THR A 34 1.31 9.81 -25.12
N ALA A 35 2.02 9.61 -24.00
CA ALA A 35 3.16 8.68 -23.97
C ALA A 35 2.77 7.21 -24.28
N ILE A 36 1.56 6.78 -23.92
CA ILE A 36 1.07 5.43 -24.24
C ILE A 36 0.68 5.32 -25.72
N GLU A 37 0.06 6.37 -26.27
CA GLU A 37 -0.31 6.44 -27.69
C GLU A 37 0.91 6.53 -28.61
N GLU A 38 2.00 7.18 -28.17
CA GLU A 38 3.26 7.29 -28.92
C GLU A 38 4.16 6.05 -28.81
N ALA A 39 4.20 5.40 -27.64
CA ALA A 39 5.17 4.32 -27.38
C ALA A 39 4.66 2.91 -27.72
N LYS A 40 3.34 2.72 -27.89
CA LYS A 40 2.76 1.38 -28.07
C LYS A 40 1.67 1.35 -29.13
N ASP A 41 1.70 0.30 -29.95
CA ASP A 41 0.60 0.00 -30.88
C ASP A 41 -0.66 -0.42 -30.13
N LEU A 42 -1.70 0.41 -30.22
CA LEU A 42 -2.97 0.23 -29.51
C LEU A 42 -3.71 -1.08 -29.88
N SER A 43 -3.37 -1.70 -31.01
CA SER A 43 -3.94 -2.99 -31.46
C SER A 43 -3.27 -4.21 -30.83
N THR A 44 -2.01 -4.10 -30.39
CA THR A 44 -1.23 -5.21 -29.83
C THR A 44 -1.09 -5.13 -28.30
N LEU A 45 -1.47 -4.01 -27.69
CA LEU A 45 -1.39 -3.80 -26.25
C LEU A 45 -2.44 -4.64 -25.48
N PRO A 46 -2.02 -5.64 -24.66
CA PRO A 46 -2.95 -6.34 -23.79
C PRO A 46 -3.52 -5.42 -22.70
N LEU A 47 -4.81 -5.58 -22.40
CA LEU A 47 -5.54 -4.73 -21.46
C LEU A 47 -4.97 -4.79 -20.04
N GLU A 48 -4.41 -5.93 -19.65
CA GLU A 48 -3.78 -6.14 -18.35
C GLU A 48 -2.55 -5.25 -18.18
N GLN A 49 -1.75 -5.10 -19.23
CA GLN A 49 -0.59 -4.21 -19.21
C GLN A 49 -1.00 -2.74 -19.18
N LEU A 50 -2.07 -2.37 -19.90
CA LEU A 50 -2.63 -1.02 -19.85
C LEU A 50 -3.09 -0.69 -18.42
N LEU A 51 -3.90 -1.56 -17.83
CA LEU A 51 -4.45 -1.38 -16.50
C LEU A 51 -3.33 -1.31 -15.44
N GLY A 52 -2.31 -2.16 -15.57
CA GLY A 52 -1.11 -2.12 -14.69
C GLY A 52 -0.35 -0.80 -14.79
N SER A 53 -0.18 -0.26 -16.00
CA SER A 53 0.46 1.05 -16.20
C SER A 53 -0.35 2.18 -15.60
N LEU A 54 -1.69 2.14 -15.74
CA LEU A 54 -2.58 3.14 -15.18
C LEU A 54 -2.57 3.11 -13.64
N MET A 55 -2.66 1.93 -13.02
CA MET A 55 -2.61 1.81 -11.55
C MET A 55 -1.28 2.29 -10.96
N THR A 56 -0.17 2.02 -11.64
CA THR A 56 1.15 2.49 -11.22
C THR A 56 1.21 4.02 -11.27
N HIS A 57 0.73 4.62 -12.36
CA HIS A 57 0.65 6.08 -12.48
C HIS A 57 -0.22 6.71 -11.38
N GLU A 58 -1.38 6.12 -11.08
CA GLU A 58 -2.25 6.57 -10.00
C GLU A 58 -1.54 6.59 -8.64
N THR A 59 -0.79 5.53 -8.34
CA THR A 59 -0.05 5.41 -7.07
C THR A 59 1.07 6.45 -6.99
N THR A 60 1.78 6.69 -8.11
CA THR A 60 2.81 7.75 -8.15
C THR A 60 2.23 9.15 -7.96
N MET A 61 1.05 9.45 -8.54
CA MET A 61 0.38 10.73 -8.35
C MET A 61 -0.05 10.93 -6.89
N LYS A 62 -0.68 9.91 -6.28
CA LYS A 62 -1.10 9.95 -4.86
C LYS A 62 0.08 10.10 -3.89
N ASN A 63 1.23 9.52 -4.23
CA ASN A 63 2.45 9.68 -3.43
C ASN A 63 3.00 11.12 -3.51
N HIS A 64 2.96 11.75 -4.67
CA HIS A 64 3.36 13.16 -4.83
C HIS A 64 2.44 14.13 -4.07
N GLU A 65 1.12 13.90 -4.10
CA GLU A 65 0.15 14.70 -3.33
C GLU A 65 0.37 14.56 -1.81
N ASN A 66 0.64 13.34 -1.31
CA ASN A 66 0.92 13.10 0.10
C ASN A 66 2.22 13.77 0.59
N VAL A 67 3.23 13.91 -0.29
CA VAL A 67 4.49 14.60 0.04
C VAL A 67 4.29 16.12 0.09
N GLU A 68 3.46 16.69 -0.79
CA GLU A 68 3.14 18.13 -0.77
C GLU A 68 2.30 18.54 0.44
N VAL A 69 1.35 17.71 0.88
CA VAL A 69 0.54 17.96 2.09
C VAL A 69 1.41 17.92 3.36
N LYS A 70 2.45 17.08 3.40
CA LYS A 70 3.38 17.01 4.55
C LYS A 70 4.34 18.21 4.62
N LYS A 71 4.72 18.82 3.50
CA LYS A 71 5.59 20.02 3.47
C LYS A 71 4.89 21.32 3.89
N LYS A 72 3.55 21.37 3.91
CA LYS A 72 2.75 22.57 4.29
C LYS A 72 2.57 22.78 5.80
N LYS A 73 3.10 21.92 6.66
CA LYS A 73 3.15 22.17 8.12
C LYS A 73 4.45 22.87 8.49
N SER A 74 4.55 24.16 8.19
CA SER A 74 5.62 25.03 8.68
C SER A 74 5.52 25.15 10.21
N ILE A 75 6.48 24.58 10.93
CA ILE A 75 6.63 24.73 12.37
C ILE A 75 7.19 26.13 12.63
N ALA A 76 6.35 27.04 13.11
CA ALA A 76 6.79 28.34 13.60
C ALA A 76 7.45 28.15 14.98
N LEU A 77 8.76 28.39 15.08
CA LEU A 77 9.48 28.40 16.36
C LEU A 77 9.32 29.77 17.03
N LYS A 78 8.58 29.81 18.15
CA LYS A 78 8.65 30.91 19.12
C LYS A 78 9.91 30.74 19.96
N ALA A 79 10.73 31.79 20.03
CA ALA A 79 11.89 31.85 20.91
C ALA A 79 11.46 32.21 22.35
N SER A 80 11.88 31.40 23.33
CA SER A 80 11.95 31.78 24.75
C SER A 80 13.25 31.22 25.33
N LYS A 81 13.89 32.02 26.18
CA LYS A 81 15.25 31.89 26.74
C LYS A 81 15.43 30.80 27.81
N GLU A 82 16.70 30.38 27.93
CA GLU A 82 17.46 29.89 29.13
C GLU A 82 16.93 28.62 29.83
N GLU A 83 17.68 27.66 30.40
CA GLU A 83 19.09 27.34 30.69
C GLU A 83 19.00 25.91 31.33
N THR A 84 19.71 24.84 30.94
CA THR A 84 20.99 24.35 31.52
C THR A 84 21.19 22.83 31.22
N LEU A 85 22.39 22.49 30.73
CA LEU A 85 23.29 21.35 31.06
C LEU A 85 22.77 19.89 31.24
N LYS A 86 23.14 18.97 30.31
CA LYS A 86 24.20 17.92 30.46
C LYS A 86 24.19 16.80 29.37
N LYS A 87 25.29 16.74 28.60
CA LYS A 87 26.10 15.60 28.06
C LYS A 87 25.47 14.41 27.26
N PHE A 88 25.72 14.46 25.93
CA PHE A 88 26.11 13.49 24.84
C PHE A 88 26.41 11.98 25.12
N PRO A 89 26.49 11.05 24.10
CA PRO A 89 26.76 11.26 22.66
C PRO A 89 26.05 10.40 21.57
N HIS A 90 25.95 11.00 20.37
CA HIS A 90 26.28 10.52 19.00
C HIS A 90 25.70 9.19 18.45
N ASN A 91 24.88 9.24 17.39
CA ASN A 91 25.29 8.95 15.99
C ASN A 91 24.11 9.10 15.01
N VAL A 92 24.42 9.38 13.74
CA VAL A 92 23.68 9.14 12.49
C VAL A 92 23.63 10.39 11.58
N GLU A 93 24.52 10.29 10.58
CA GLU A 93 24.48 10.83 9.23
C GLU A 93 24.11 12.29 8.97
N SER A 94 25.15 13.05 8.64
CA SER A 94 25.09 14.27 7.83
C SER A 94 24.41 14.01 6.47
N SER A 95 23.30 14.70 6.22
CA SER A 95 22.79 14.91 4.87
C SER A 95 22.81 16.41 4.56
N LYS A 96 23.76 16.81 3.72
CA LYS A 96 23.94 18.17 3.23
C LYS A 96 22.62 18.66 2.60
N LYS A 97 22.00 19.69 3.16
CA LYS A 97 20.90 20.40 2.49
C LYS A 97 21.53 21.37 1.50
N GLU A 98 21.35 21.10 0.21
CA GLU A 98 21.74 22.03 -0.85
C GLU A 98 20.92 23.32 -0.72
N GLU A 99 21.62 24.45 -0.60
CA GLU A 99 21.02 25.78 -0.59
C GLU A 99 20.44 26.11 -1.97
N PRO A 100 19.26 26.73 -2.05
CA PRO A 100 18.66 27.09 -3.34
C PRO A 100 19.56 28.06 -4.11
N THR A 101 19.93 27.69 -5.33
CA THR A 101 20.69 28.51 -6.27
C THR A 101 19.80 29.42 -7.10
N CYS A 102 20.12 30.71 -7.14
CA CYS A 102 19.43 31.69 -7.97
C CYS A 102 19.68 31.43 -9.47
N TYR A 103 18.61 31.24 -10.25
CA TYR A 103 18.71 30.95 -11.69
C TYR A 103 19.32 32.07 -12.55
N GLU A 104 19.31 33.33 -12.07
CA GLU A 104 19.90 34.45 -12.82
C GLU A 104 21.37 34.72 -12.51
N CYS A 105 21.80 34.56 -11.25
CA CYS A 105 23.19 34.84 -10.86
C CYS A 105 24.01 33.59 -10.52
N LYS A 106 23.37 32.41 -10.51
CA LYS A 106 23.95 31.10 -10.18
C LYS A 106 24.64 31.02 -8.81
N LYS A 107 24.30 31.92 -7.87
CA LYS A 107 24.81 31.89 -6.49
C LYS A 107 23.80 31.23 -5.54
N PRO A 108 24.26 30.39 -4.59
CA PRO A 108 23.40 29.80 -3.56
C PRO A 108 22.91 30.83 -2.55
N GLY A 109 21.79 30.55 -1.89
CA GLY A 109 21.29 31.29 -0.72
C GLY A 109 20.10 32.24 -0.98
N HIS A 110 19.60 32.38 -2.21
CA HIS A 110 18.41 33.19 -2.52
C HIS A 110 17.70 32.74 -3.81
N PHE A 111 16.40 33.01 -3.92
CA PHE A 111 15.63 32.78 -5.14
C PHE A 111 15.72 33.98 -6.10
N LYS A 112 15.29 33.80 -7.37
CA LYS A 112 15.32 34.83 -8.42
C LYS A 112 14.71 36.17 -7.95
N SER A 113 13.65 36.10 -7.14
CA SER A 113 12.96 37.25 -6.56
C SER A 113 13.85 38.19 -5.75
N ASP A 114 14.88 37.66 -5.09
CA ASP A 114 15.69 38.39 -4.11
C ASP A 114 17.12 38.65 -4.61
N CYS A 115 17.35 38.49 -5.92
CA CYS A 115 18.65 38.65 -6.54
C CYS A 115 19.14 40.11 -6.47
N PRO A 116 20.29 40.40 -5.81
CA PRO A 116 20.83 41.75 -5.71
C PRO A 116 21.17 42.41 -7.05
N ASN A 117 21.33 41.60 -8.11
CA ASN A 117 21.64 42.10 -9.47
C ASN A 117 20.41 42.64 -10.22
N LEU A 118 19.19 42.22 -9.88
CA LEU A 118 17.97 42.81 -10.45
C LEU A 118 17.76 44.25 -9.97
N LYS A 119 18.00 44.50 -8.68
CA LYS A 119 17.88 45.83 -8.05
C LYS A 119 18.92 46.85 -8.54
N LYS A 120 20.00 46.42 -9.22
CA LYS A 120 20.98 47.33 -9.85
C LYS A 120 20.56 47.78 -11.25
N LYS A 121 19.71 47.04 -11.97
CA LYS A 121 19.20 47.44 -13.29
C LYS A 121 18.12 48.52 -13.21
N GLU A 122 17.33 48.55 -12.14
CA GLU A 122 16.28 49.57 -11.94
C GLU A 122 16.85 50.96 -11.53
N LYS A 123 18.03 51.01 -10.90
CA LYS A 123 18.61 52.27 -10.38
C LYS A 123 19.42 53.08 -11.41
N ALA A 124 19.49 52.64 -12.67
CA ALA A 124 20.28 53.29 -13.72
C ALA A 124 19.47 54.22 -14.66
N LYS A 125 18.13 54.29 -14.52
CA LYS A 125 17.28 55.20 -15.32
C LYS A 125 16.42 56.12 -14.44
N SER A 126 17.06 56.96 -13.62
CA SER A 126 16.36 58.07 -12.98
C SER A 126 17.33 59.22 -12.69
N LYS A 127 17.58 60.05 -13.70
CA LYS A 127 18.09 61.43 -13.54
C LYS A 127 17.97 62.19 -14.86
N LYS A 128 16.85 62.88 -15.05
CA LYS A 128 16.80 64.32 -15.37
C LYS A 128 15.35 64.82 -15.23
N LYS A 129 15.20 65.72 -14.26
CA LYS A 129 14.00 66.53 -13.95
C LYS A 129 13.77 67.55 -15.06
N LYS A 130 12.53 67.95 -15.30
CA LYS A 130 11.99 69.28 -14.96
C LYS A 130 10.59 69.48 -15.56
N ASP A 131 9.67 69.83 -14.65
CA ASP A 131 8.69 70.91 -14.68
C ASP A 131 7.74 71.09 -15.89
N PHE A 132 6.52 71.51 -15.51
CA PHE A 132 5.50 72.26 -16.27
C PHE A 132 4.34 71.49 -16.96
N VAL A 133 3.19 71.59 -16.28
CA VAL A 133 1.89 72.12 -16.78
C VAL A 133 1.14 71.38 -17.90
N ALA A 134 -0.15 71.15 -17.60
CA ALA A 134 -1.20 70.68 -18.49
C ALA A 134 -1.60 71.70 -19.56
N THR A 135 -1.85 71.24 -20.80
CA THR A 135 -2.78 71.75 -21.84
C THR A 135 -2.50 70.93 -23.12
N TRP A 136 -3.43 70.13 -23.65
CA TRP A 136 -4.40 70.47 -24.72
C TRP A 136 -3.79 71.26 -25.88
N ASP A 137 -3.59 70.56 -27.01
CA ASP A 137 -3.72 70.95 -28.45
C ASP A 137 -2.70 70.15 -29.28
N ASP A 138 -3.10 69.32 -30.24
CA ASP A 138 -3.76 69.60 -31.53
C ASP A 138 -2.77 70.15 -32.58
N SER A 139 -2.39 69.25 -33.51
CA SER A 139 -2.11 69.49 -34.94
C SER A 139 -1.07 68.50 -35.50
N ASP A 140 -1.57 67.56 -36.31
CA ASP A 140 -0.85 66.82 -37.36
C ASP A 140 -0.28 67.78 -38.44
N PRO A 141 0.78 67.44 -39.22
CA PRO A 141 0.59 66.61 -40.42
C PRO A 141 1.78 65.75 -40.92
N SER A 142 1.43 64.50 -41.28
CA SER A 142 1.80 63.79 -42.53
C SER A 142 3.26 63.36 -42.83
N SER A 143 3.33 62.17 -43.47
CA SER A 143 4.36 61.65 -44.39
C SER A 143 5.40 60.69 -43.77
N SER A 144 5.71 59.50 -44.31
CA SER A 144 5.18 58.64 -45.39
C SER A 144 6.00 57.32 -45.42
N LYS A 145 5.38 56.21 -45.87
CA LYS A 145 5.97 54.98 -46.49
C LYS A 145 6.85 54.07 -45.61
N GLU A 146 6.91 52.74 -45.75
CA GLU A 146 6.24 51.68 -46.51
C GLU A 146 6.61 50.34 -45.84
N GLU A 147 5.67 49.39 -45.88
CA GLU A 147 5.80 47.91 -45.99
C GLU A 147 6.87 47.11 -45.22
N SER A 148 6.40 46.22 -44.34
CA SER A 148 6.49 44.77 -44.56
C SER A 148 5.62 44.03 -43.52
N ASP A 149 4.66 43.28 -44.05
CA ASP A 149 3.64 42.52 -43.34
C ASP A 149 4.19 41.26 -42.65
N GLU A 150 3.59 40.89 -41.50
CA GLU A 150 3.22 39.49 -41.21
C GLU A 150 2.17 39.44 -40.06
N GLU A 151 0.90 39.53 -40.50
CA GLU A 151 -0.26 38.72 -40.10
C GLU A 151 -0.70 38.68 -38.63
N VAL A 152 -1.51 39.67 -38.23
CA VAL A 152 -2.59 39.44 -37.26
C VAL A 152 -3.89 39.36 -38.04
N ALA A 153 -4.56 38.22 -37.99
CA ALA A 153 -5.82 37.95 -38.70
C ALA A 153 -6.89 38.99 -38.36
N ASN A 154 -7.00 40.01 -39.21
CA ASN A 154 -8.16 40.88 -39.30
C ASN A 154 -9.30 40.02 -39.86
N ILE A 155 -10.28 39.72 -39.01
CA ILE A 155 -11.57 39.15 -39.41
C ILE A 155 -12.16 40.13 -40.43
N ALA A 156 -12.16 39.72 -41.69
CA ALA A 156 -12.47 40.53 -42.85
C ALA A 156 -13.84 41.22 -42.73
N PHE A 157 -13.87 42.52 -43.02
CA PHE A 157 -15.00 43.18 -43.66
C PHE A 157 -15.16 42.56 -45.06
N MET A 158 -15.89 41.45 -45.17
CA MET A 158 -16.43 41.06 -46.46
C MET A 158 -17.66 41.94 -46.72
N ALA A 159 -17.55 42.81 -47.72
CA ALA A 159 -18.73 43.38 -48.36
C ALA A 159 -19.53 42.20 -48.91
N ILE A 160 -20.73 42.00 -48.38
CA ILE A 160 -21.68 41.05 -48.93
C ILE A 160 -22.19 41.72 -50.21
N GLU A 161 -21.80 41.18 -51.36
CA GLU A 161 -22.52 41.45 -52.61
C GLU A 161 -23.96 41.01 -52.37
N GLU A 162 -24.92 41.90 -52.62
CA GLU A 162 -26.36 41.69 -52.50
C GLU A 162 -26.83 40.58 -53.47
N GLU A 163 -26.50 39.34 -53.18
CA GLU A 163 -27.32 38.21 -53.59
C GLU A 163 -28.46 38.17 -52.59
N ASN A 164 -29.68 38.49 -53.06
CA ASN A 164 -30.93 38.50 -52.32
C ASN A 164 -31.03 37.32 -51.33
N GLU A 165 -30.52 37.51 -50.12
CA GLU A 165 -30.90 36.71 -48.97
C GLU A 165 -32.34 37.13 -48.70
N ASP A 166 -33.27 36.16 -48.74
CA ASP A 166 -34.64 36.38 -48.31
C ASP A 166 -34.59 36.96 -46.88
N GLU A 167 -34.67 38.29 -46.79
CA GLU A 167 -34.59 39.03 -45.53
C GLU A 167 -35.89 38.71 -44.78
N VAL A 168 -35.86 37.63 -44.01
CA VAL A 168 -36.99 37.19 -43.18
C VAL A 168 -37.16 38.24 -42.09
N ASN A 169 -37.95 39.26 -42.41
CA ASN A 169 -38.38 40.31 -41.51
C ASN A 169 -39.30 39.70 -40.46
N PHE A 170 -38.71 39.21 -39.35
CA PHE A 170 -39.48 38.82 -38.18
C PHE A 170 -40.29 40.02 -37.69
N THR A 171 -41.57 39.78 -37.45
CA THR A 171 -42.39 40.79 -36.80
C THR A 171 -41.89 41.01 -35.36
N PHE A 172 -41.96 42.24 -34.85
CA PHE A 172 -41.55 42.54 -33.47
C PHE A 172 -42.26 41.63 -32.45
N ASP A 173 -43.53 41.29 -32.72
CA ASP A 173 -44.32 40.39 -31.89
C ASP A 173 -43.80 38.94 -31.89
N GLU A 174 -43.31 38.41 -33.02
CA GLU A 174 -42.67 37.09 -33.08
C GLU A 174 -41.36 37.05 -32.29
N LEU A 175 -40.55 38.10 -32.40
CA LEU A 175 -39.29 38.20 -31.65
C LEU A 175 -39.54 38.32 -30.14
N GLN A 176 -40.53 39.12 -29.75
CA GLN A 176 -40.95 39.28 -28.36
C GLN A 176 -41.45 37.95 -27.77
N ASN A 177 -42.31 37.23 -28.51
CA ASN A 177 -42.83 35.93 -28.09
C ASN A 177 -41.71 34.86 -27.98
N ALA A 178 -40.75 34.86 -28.90
CA ALA A 178 -39.58 33.97 -28.83
C ALA A 178 -38.71 34.28 -27.59
N TYR A 179 -38.48 35.55 -27.28
CA TYR A 179 -37.72 35.96 -26.09
C TYR A 179 -38.42 35.55 -24.79
N GLU A 180 -39.73 35.74 -24.71
CA GLU A 180 -40.52 35.40 -23.53
C GLU A 180 -40.58 33.88 -23.29
N ASN A 181 -40.71 33.10 -24.37
CA ASN A 181 -40.59 31.64 -24.30
C ASN A 181 -39.19 31.20 -23.82
N LEU A 182 -38.13 31.81 -24.35
CA LEU A 182 -36.76 31.53 -23.93
C LEU A 182 -36.54 31.87 -22.45
N PHE A 183 -37.10 32.98 -21.98
CA PHE A 183 -37.02 33.39 -20.58
C PHE A 183 -37.74 32.38 -19.65
N ASN A 184 -38.94 31.94 -20.03
CA ASN A 184 -39.70 30.92 -19.30
C ASN A 184 -38.94 29.58 -19.23
N GLU A 185 -38.30 29.16 -20.33
CA GLU A 185 -37.45 27.97 -20.33
C GLU A 185 -36.23 28.13 -19.42
N TYR A 186 -35.57 29.28 -19.46
CA TYR A 186 -34.45 29.60 -18.58
C TYR A 186 -34.84 29.51 -17.10
N GLU A 187 -35.99 30.08 -16.72
CA GLU A 187 -36.48 30.03 -15.35
C GLU A 187 -36.75 28.57 -14.90
N ASN A 188 -37.38 27.78 -15.77
CA ASN A 188 -37.61 26.36 -15.54
C ASN A 188 -36.30 25.58 -15.34
N VAL A 189 -35.27 25.86 -16.13
CA VAL A 189 -33.93 25.27 -15.96
C VAL A 189 -33.31 25.70 -14.62
N CYS A 190 -33.43 26.97 -14.24
CA CYS A 190 -32.96 27.46 -12.94
C CYS A 190 -33.63 26.74 -11.76
N LEU A 191 -34.95 26.51 -11.83
CA LEU A 191 -35.69 25.77 -10.80
C LEU A 191 -35.23 24.30 -10.73
N LYS A 192 -35.08 23.63 -11.87
CA LYS A 192 -34.53 22.27 -11.94
C LYS A 192 -33.14 22.20 -11.33
N ASN A 193 -32.27 23.17 -11.62
CA ASN A 193 -30.91 23.22 -11.10
C ASN A 193 -30.88 23.44 -9.57
N LYS A 194 -31.78 24.28 -9.03
CA LYS A 194 -31.97 24.42 -7.57
C LYS A 194 -32.38 23.09 -6.93
N SER A 195 -33.29 22.34 -7.56
CA SER A 195 -33.72 21.01 -7.08
C SER A 195 -32.55 20.00 -7.10
N LEU A 196 -31.81 19.93 -8.20
CA LEU A 196 -30.64 19.04 -8.32
C LEU A 196 -29.56 19.35 -7.27
N LYS A 197 -29.29 20.63 -6.99
CA LYS A 197 -28.37 21.02 -5.91
C LYS A 197 -28.80 20.49 -4.54
N LYS A 198 -30.11 20.54 -4.22
CA LYS A 198 -30.64 19.97 -2.97
C LYS A 198 -30.43 18.46 -2.91
N ASN A 199 -30.69 17.76 -4.02
CA ASN A 199 -30.50 16.32 -4.11
C ASN A 199 -29.03 15.93 -3.95
N ILE A 200 -28.10 16.66 -4.58
CA ILE A 200 -26.66 16.45 -4.43
C ILE A 200 -26.23 16.60 -2.96
N ILE A 201 -26.75 17.60 -2.26
CA ILE A 201 -26.46 17.80 -0.83
C ILE A 201 -27.01 16.63 0.01
N SER A 202 -28.22 16.13 -0.30
CA SER A 202 -28.81 14.97 0.38
C SER A 202 -27.96 13.72 0.19
N ILE A 203 -27.66 13.37 -1.05
CA ILE A 203 -26.84 12.20 -1.41
C ILE A 203 -25.45 12.30 -0.81
N SER A 204 -24.84 13.48 -0.78
CA SER A 204 -23.54 13.71 -0.14
C SER A 204 -23.56 13.41 1.36
N LYS A 205 -24.66 13.75 2.07
CA LYS A 205 -24.83 13.39 3.48
C LYS A 205 -24.96 11.88 3.67
N GLU A 206 -25.79 11.23 2.85
CA GLU A 206 -25.94 9.76 2.89
C GLU A 206 -24.62 9.05 2.61
N LEU A 207 -23.84 9.49 1.62
CA LEU A 207 -22.50 8.97 1.35
C LEU A 207 -21.56 9.13 2.54
N LYS A 208 -21.64 10.24 3.28
CA LYS A 208 -20.83 10.47 4.47
C LYS A 208 -21.21 9.49 5.60
N ILE A 209 -22.50 9.21 5.77
CA ILE A 209 -23.01 8.24 6.76
C ILE A 209 -22.55 6.83 6.39
N LEU A 210 -22.81 6.39 5.15
CA LEU A 210 -22.38 5.08 4.65
C LEU A 210 -20.87 4.87 4.74
N LYS A 211 -20.08 5.92 4.46
CA LYS A 211 -18.63 5.87 4.62
C LYS A 211 -18.22 5.66 6.08
N SER A 212 -18.94 6.26 7.03
CA SER A 212 -18.68 6.06 8.46
C SER A 212 -19.06 4.65 8.92
N GLU A 213 -20.14 4.08 8.40
CA GLU A 213 -20.57 2.70 8.69
C GLU A 213 -19.60 1.68 8.10
N ASN A 214 -19.18 1.85 6.84
CA ASN A 214 -18.14 1.01 6.23
C ASN A 214 -16.84 1.04 7.03
N SER A 215 -16.45 2.19 7.60
CA SER A 215 -15.29 2.26 8.49
C SER A 215 -15.46 1.40 9.74
N LYS A 216 -16.67 1.36 10.34
CA LYS A 216 -16.97 0.49 11.49
C LYS A 216 -16.87 -0.99 11.11
N TYR A 217 -17.49 -1.40 10.01
CA TYR A 217 -17.43 -2.79 9.53
C TYR A 217 -16.01 -3.23 9.20
N MET A 218 -15.20 -2.35 8.59
CA MET A 218 -13.79 -2.64 8.33
C MET A 218 -13.00 -2.88 9.62
N ASN A 219 -13.21 -2.07 10.66
CA ASN A 219 -12.56 -2.26 11.95
C ASN A 219 -13.00 -3.58 12.63
N GLU A 220 -14.28 -3.93 12.53
CA GLU A 220 -14.80 -5.19 13.06
C GLU A 220 -14.20 -6.40 12.34
N ILE A 221 -14.09 -6.34 11.01
CA ILE A 221 -13.42 -7.38 10.21
C ILE A 221 -11.95 -7.53 10.62
N GLU A 222 -11.23 -6.43 10.82
CA GLU A 222 -9.83 -6.46 11.29
C GLU A 222 -9.70 -7.11 12.68
N SER A 223 -10.63 -6.79 13.59
CA SER A 223 -10.70 -7.39 14.92
C SER A 223 -10.97 -8.89 14.86
N LEU A 224 -11.95 -9.31 14.05
CA LEU A 224 -12.29 -10.73 13.87
C LEU A 224 -11.14 -11.50 13.21
N LYS A 225 -10.47 -10.91 12.21
CA LYS A 225 -9.29 -11.50 11.57
C LYS A 225 -8.16 -11.73 12.59
N SER A 226 -7.94 -10.77 13.48
CA SER A 226 -6.96 -10.88 14.56
C SER A 226 -7.32 -12.00 15.54
N LYS A 227 -8.60 -12.10 15.94
CA LYS A 227 -9.10 -13.19 16.80
C LYS A 227 -8.96 -14.56 16.12
N ASN A 228 -9.30 -14.67 14.85
CA ASN A 228 -9.14 -15.92 14.10
C ASN A 228 -7.67 -16.33 14.01
N SER A 229 -6.75 -15.39 13.80
CA SER A 229 -5.32 -15.70 13.84
C SER A 229 -4.89 -16.23 15.20
N PHE A 230 -5.41 -15.67 16.29
CA PHE A 230 -5.13 -16.16 17.64
C PHE A 230 -5.66 -17.60 17.84
N TYR A 231 -6.92 -17.86 17.50
CA TYR A 231 -7.51 -19.20 17.65
C TYR A 231 -6.83 -20.24 16.76
N MET A 232 -6.40 -19.88 15.56
CA MET A 232 -5.62 -20.77 14.69
C MET A 232 -4.31 -21.20 15.35
N ASN A 233 -3.58 -20.26 15.95
CA ASN A 233 -2.34 -20.56 16.68
C ASN A 233 -2.62 -21.44 17.90
N GLU A 234 -3.71 -21.18 18.63
CA GLU A 234 -4.09 -21.97 19.81
C GLU A 234 -4.44 -23.42 19.43
N ILE A 235 -5.17 -23.62 18.33
CA ILE A 235 -5.45 -24.94 17.77
C ILE A 235 -4.16 -25.67 17.38
N GLU A 236 -3.20 -24.97 16.77
CA GLU A 236 -1.92 -25.56 16.38
C GLU A 236 -1.12 -26.04 17.61
N ILE A 237 -1.07 -25.23 18.67
CA ILE A 237 -0.44 -25.60 19.95
C ILE A 237 -1.11 -26.83 20.56
N LEU A 238 -2.46 -26.83 20.61
CA LEU A 238 -3.22 -27.97 21.15
C LEU A 238 -2.98 -29.23 20.34
N ASN A 239 -2.89 -29.13 19.01
CA ASN A 239 -2.63 -30.26 18.14
C ASN A 239 -1.23 -30.86 18.38
N VAL A 240 -0.21 -30.01 18.52
CA VAL A 240 1.15 -30.46 18.87
C VAL A 240 1.18 -31.13 20.24
N SER A 241 0.51 -30.54 21.24
CA SER A 241 0.40 -31.10 22.59
C SER A 241 -0.30 -32.47 22.60
N SER A 242 -1.42 -32.58 21.86
CA SER A 242 -2.15 -33.84 21.72
C SER A 242 -1.30 -34.90 21.05
N LYS A 243 -0.55 -34.55 19.99
CA LYS A 243 0.35 -35.47 19.31
C LYS A 243 1.45 -35.99 20.23
N LEU A 244 2.10 -35.10 20.98
CA LEU A 244 3.11 -35.47 21.97
C LEU A 244 2.55 -36.41 23.04
N SER A 245 1.33 -36.16 23.51
CA SER A 245 0.65 -37.01 24.48
C SER A 245 0.39 -38.41 23.92
N ILE A 246 -0.05 -38.53 22.67
CA ILE A 246 -0.28 -39.83 22.01
C ILE A 246 1.04 -40.59 21.89
N ASP A 247 2.09 -39.94 21.40
CA ASP A 247 3.40 -40.57 21.21
C ASP A 247 3.96 -41.08 22.55
N SER A 248 3.79 -40.31 23.64
CA SER A 248 4.17 -40.74 24.99
C SER A 248 3.36 -41.93 25.49
N MET A 249 2.05 -42.00 25.18
CA MET A 249 1.22 -43.15 25.53
C MET A 249 1.66 -44.42 24.80
N GLU A 250 1.93 -44.33 23.49
CA GLU A 250 2.42 -45.46 22.70
C GLU A 250 3.77 -45.98 23.20
N GLU A 251 4.69 -45.09 23.59
CA GLU A 251 5.97 -45.48 24.18
C GLU A 251 5.78 -46.21 25.52
N ASN A 252 4.90 -45.70 26.39
CA ASN A 252 4.59 -46.35 27.66
C ASN A 252 3.97 -47.75 27.47
N GLU A 253 3.12 -47.93 26.45
CA GLU A 253 2.58 -49.26 26.12
C GLU A 253 3.69 -50.22 25.67
N LYS A 254 4.64 -49.76 24.84
CA LYS A 254 5.80 -50.56 24.43
C LYS A 254 6.67 -50.95 25.62
N LEU A 255 7.00 -49.99 26.49
CA LEU A 255 7.78 -50.24 27.70
C LEU A 255 7.08 -51.24 28.63
N LYS A 256 5.75 -51.18 28.74
CA LYS A 256 4.97 -52.13 29.53
C LYS A 256 5.10 -53.56 28.98
N ILE A 257 4.99 -53.73 27.66
CA ILE A 257 5.20 -55.04 27.00
C ILE A 257 6.61 -55.55 27.27
N GLU A 258 7.63 -54.70 27.17
CA GLU A 258 9.03 -55.06 27.43
C GLU A 258 9.26 -55.47 28.89
N ILE A 259 8.69 -54.72 29.84
CA ILE A 259 8.73 -55.06 31.27
C ILE A 259 8.09 -56.41 31.53
N ASP A 260 6.94 -56.71 30.92
CA ASP A 260 6.26 -58.00 31.12
C ASP A 260 7.05 -59.16 30.50
N ALA A 261 7.71 -58.93 29.36
CA ALA A 261 8.65 -59.90 28.77
C ALA A 261 9.88 -60.14 29.68
N LEU A 262 10.48 -59.08 30.22
CA LEU A 262 11.59 -59.18 31.19
C LEU A 262 11.18 -59.88 32.48
N LYS A 263 10.00 -59.59 33.02
CA LYS A 263 9.49 -60.29 34.22
C LYS A 263 9.37 -61.79 33.95
N LYS A 264 8.85 -62.17 32.78
CA LYS A 264 8.75 -63.59 32.39
C LYS A 264 10.12 -64.25 32.30
N SER A 265 11.11 -63.60 31.68
CA SER A 265 12.48 -64.14 31.63
C SER A 265 13.11 -64.23 33.02
N PHE A 266 12.92 -63.22 33.88
CA PHE A 266 13.38 -63.24 35.26
C PHE A 266 12.76 -64.37 36.08
N SER A 267 11.47 -64.64 35.96
CA SER A 267 10.83 -65.79 36.63
C SER A 267 11.45 -67.12 36.20
N THR A 268 11.75 -67.30 34.91
CA THR A 268 12.44 -68.52 34.45
C THR A 268 13.85 -68.63 35.00
N PHE A 269 14.60 -67.53 35.05
CA PHE A 269 15.94 -67.46 35.63
C PHE A 269 15.92 -67.77 37.13
N SER A 270 15.00 -67.14 37.88
CA SER A 270 14.81 -67.38 39.32
C SER A 270 14.49 -68.85 39.61
N ASN A 271 13.61 -69.48 38.81
CA ASN A 271 13.31 -70.91 38.93
C ASN A 271 14.54 -71.79 38.65
N SER A 272 15.34 -71.45 37.64
CA SER A 272 16.60 -72.18 37.38
C SER A 272 17.63 -72.00 38.50
N SER A 273 17.73 -70.80 39.08
CA SER A 273 18.60 -70.53 40.23
C SER A 273 18.19 -71.37 41.44
N ALA A 274 16.90 -71.43 41.77
CA ALA A 274 16.42 -72.25 42.88
C ALA A 274 16.71 -73.74 42.68
N LYS A 275 16.57 -74.25 41.45
CA LYS A 275 16.95 -75.63 41.10
C LYS A 275 18.45 -75.86 41.28
N LEU A 276 19.29 -74.91 40.86
CA LEU A 276 20.73 -74.97 41.04
C LEU A 276 21.11 -74.96 42.53
N ASP A 277 20.52 -74.06 43.33
CA ASP A 277 20.75 -73.98 44.77
C ASP A 277 20.37 -75.28 45.48
N ASN A 278 19.24 -75.90 45.09
CA ASN A 278 18.84 -77.22 45.59
C ASN A 278 19.86 -78.31 45.20
N LEU A 279 20.36 -78.30 43.96
CA LEU A 279 21.37 -79.26 43.50
C LEU A 279 22.68 -79.11 44.28
N LEU A 280 23.16 -77.87 44.47
CA LEU A 280 24.36 -77.57 45.23
C LEU A 280 24.18 -77.92 46.73
N GLY A 281 23.00 -77.73 47.28
CA GLY A 281 22.65 -78.13 48.65
C GLY A 281 22.63 -79.65 48.87
N LEU A 282 22.34 -80.44 47.83
CA LEU A 282 22.40 -81.90 47.84
C LEU A 282 23.82 -82.45 47.64
N GLN A 283 24.82 -81.60 47.36
CA GLN A 283 26.18 -82.04 47.11
C GLN A 283 26.80 -82.60 48.40
N ARG A 284 27.13 -83.89 48.38
CA ARG A 284 27.80 -84.59 49.47
C ARG A 284 29.20 -83.98 49.68
N CYS A 285 29.60 -83.83 50.95
CA CYS A 285 30.91 -83.29 51.27
C CYS A 285 32.01 -84.15 50.61
N VAL A 286 33.01 -83.54 49.97
CA VAL A 286 34.07 -84.27 49.22
C VAL A 286 34.85 -85.26 50.10
N PHE A 287 34.72 -85.15 51.42
CA PHE A 287 35.33 -86.03 52.41
C PHE A 287 34.45 -87.20 52.86
N ASP A 288 33.20 -87.29 52.40
CA ASP A 288 32.24 -88.31 52.81
C ASP A 288 32.39 -89.59 51.96
N LYS A 289 33.34 -90.45 52.34
CA LYS A 289 33.77 -91.67 51.61
C LYS A 289 33.00 -92.94 51.98
N ALA A 290 31.82 -92.85 52.59
CA ALA A 290 31.08 -93.97 53.18
C ALA A 290 30.56 -95.05 52.18
N VAL A 291 30.94 -95.02 50.90
CA VAL A 291 30.45 -95.97 49.87
C VAL A 291 31.56 -96.85 49.27
N LEU A 292 32.83 -96.63 49.66
CA LEU A 292 33.98 -97.44 49.23
C LEU A 292 34.58 -98.27 50.38
N GLY A 293 33.73 -98.86 51.23
CA GLY A 293 34.17 -99.83 52.25
C GLY A 293 34.91 -99.25 53.47
N TYR A 294 34.74 -97.96 53.78
CA TYR A 294 35.28 -97.34 55.00
C TYR A 294 34.15 -96.87 55.94
N GLU A 295 34.31 -97.09 57.26
CA GLU A 295 33.36 -96.66 58.30
C GLU A 295 33.35 -95.14 58.51
N GLU A 296 32.16 -94.60 58.86
CA GLU A 296 31.92 -93.19 59.11
C GLU A 296 32.81 -92.61 60.22
N MET A 297 33.71 -91.69 59.87
CA MET A 297 34.46 -90.93 60.85
C MET A 297 33.58 -89.80 61.43
N LYS A 298 33.23 -89.93 62.72
CA LYS A 298 32.36 -89.02 63.50
C LYS A 298 32.87 -87.59 63.72
N ASN A 299 33.91 -87.12 63.04
CA ASN A 299 34.49 -85.80 63.29
C ASN A 299 34.89 -85.08 61.99
N VAL A 300 33.91 -84.70 61.18
CA VAL A 300 34.14 -83.71 60.10
C VAL A 300 33.32 -82.47 60.40
N LYS A 301 34.00 -81.39 60.79
CA LYS A 301 33.41 -80.06 60.91
C LYS A 301 32.79 -79.70 59.56
N GLN A 302 31.46 -79.55 59.51
CA GLN A 302 30.77 -78.98 58.36
C GLN A 302 31.35 -77.59 58.08
N PHE A 303 32.16 -77.46 57.04
CA PHE A 303 32.51 -76.15 56.50
C PHE A 303 31.27 -75.60 55.82
N LYS A 304 30.55 -74.69 56.50
CA LYS A 304 29.51 -73.89 55.88
C LYS A 304 30.18 -72.98 54.83
N ASN A 305 29.81 -73.21 53.58
CA ASN A 305 29.94 -72.32 52.41
C ASN A 305 31.32 -72.31 51.72
N PHE A 306 31.47 -73.13 50.68
CA PHE A 306 32.56 -73.00 49.69
C PHE A 306 32.30 -71.93 48.62
N PHE A 307 31.06 -71.46 48.49
CA PHE A 307 30.70 -70.40 47.55
C PHE A 307 30.26 -69.17 48.33
N VAL A 308 31.20 -68.27 48.61
CA VAL A 308 30.87 -66.91 49.04
C VAL A 308 30.37 -66.15 47.82
N LYS A 309 29.12 -65.69 47.87
CA LYS A 309 28.55 -64.80 46.83
C LYS A 309 29.37 -63.52 46.82
N LYS A 310 30.04 -63.23 45.70
CA LYS A 310 30.82 -62.00 45.54
C LYS A 310 29.81 -60.85 45.40
N ASN A 311 29.76 -59.98 46.41
CA ASN A 311 29.01 -58.72 46.37
C ASN A 311 29.55 -57.83 45.25
#